data_AF-A0A0F9T3J4-F1
#
_entry.id   AF-A0A0F9T3J4-F1
#
_cell.length_a   1.000
_cell.length_b   1.000
_cell.length_c   1.000
_cell.angle_alpha   90.00
_cell.angle_beta   90.00
_cell.angle_gamma   90.00
#
_symmetry.space_group_name_H-M   'P 1'
#
loop_
_entity.id
_entity.type
_entity.pdbx_description
1 polymer ?
#
loop_
_entity_poly.entity_id
_entity_poly.type
_entity_poly.pdbx_seq_one_letter_code
_entity_poly.pdbx_strand_id
1 'polypeptide(L)'
;MKKPKLKRDWIGRRVRALRALSHGRFVDGRSHHMAIPEGKILTVTHSWNGLTLRTDPCPSCGVRLFITRVSEHDVELLPIIDQSEYGGPHAR
;
A
#
# COMPACT_ATOMS: atom_id res chain seq x y z
N MET A 1 15.97 -4.01 -5.56
CA MET A 1 16.07 -2.52 -5.72
C MET A 1 16.70 -1.92 -4.48
N LYS A 2 17.31 -0.72 -4.53
CA LYS A 2 17.76 -0.02 -3.31
C LYS A 2 16.53 0.58 -2.59
N LYS A 3 16.41 0.40 -1.26
CA LYS A 3 15.35 1.05 -0.48
C LYS A 3 15.51 2.59 -0.55
N PRO A 4 14.43 3.38 -0.60
CA PRO A 4 14.52 4.84 -0.62
C PRO A 4 15.13 5.37 0.68
N LYS A 5 16.13 6.25 0.58
CA LYS A 5 16.86 6.76 1.76
C LYS A 5 16.09 7.83 2.55
N LEU A 6 15.27 8.64 1.88
CA LEU A 6 14.46 9.66 2.55
C LEU A 6 13.01 9.20 2.60
N LYS A 7 12.32 9.48 3.71
CA LYS A 7 10.90 9.15 3.91
C LYS A 7 10.02 9.64 2.75
N ARG A 8 10.23 10.87 2.28
CA ARG A 8 9.49 11.48 1.17
C ARG A 8 9.57 10.69 -0.15
N ASP A 9 10.68 10.00 -0.40
CA ASP A 9 10.93 9.26 -1.65
C ASP A 9 10.08 7.98 -1.76
N TRP A 10 9.45 7.57 -0.66
CA TRP A 10 8.47 6.48 -0.62
C TRP A 10 7.10 6.89 -1.16
N ILE A 11 6.72 8.18 -1.08
CA ILE A 11 5.37 8.64 -1.46
C ILE A 11 5.13 8.37 -2.96
N GLY A 12 3.96 7.82 -3.28
CA GLY A 12 3.58 7.40 -4.63
C GLY A 12 4.10 6.03 -5.06
N ARG A 13 5.02 5.40 -4.31
CA ARG A 13 5.55 4.07 -4.65
C ARG A 13 4.53 2.97 -4.37
N ARG A 14 4.56 1.91 -5.19
CA ARG A 14 3.89 0.65 -4.91
C ARG A 14 4.77 -0.21 -4.00
N VAL A 15 4.16 -0.84 -3.01
CA VAL A 15 4.81 -1.76 -2.08
C VAL A 15 4.00 -3.03 -1.92
N ARG A 16 4.67 -4.14 -1.62
CA ARG A 16 4.07 -5.43 -1.24
C ARG A 16 4.19 -5.59 0.27
N ALA A 17 3.10 -5.98 0.95
CA ALA A 17 3.16 -6.36 2.36
C ALA A 17 3.97 -7.67 2.54
N LEU A 18 4.97 -7.67 3.42
CA LEU A 18 5.80 -8.84 3.74
C LEU A 18 5.23 -9.71 4.88
N ARG A 19 4.20 -9.22 5.55
CA ARG A 19 3.40 -9.93 6.55
C ARG A 19 1.99 -9.37 6.58
N ALA A 20 1.07 -10.02 7.29
CA ALA A 20 -0.24 -9.44 7.55
C ALA A 20 -0.11 -8.11 8.33
N LEU A 21 -0.63 -7.02 7.76
CA LEU A 21 -0.60 -5.69 8.37
C LEU A 21 -1.95 -5.42 9.03
N SER A 22 -2.02 -5.60 10.34
CA SER A 22 -3.18 -5.26 11.15
C SER A 22 -2.96 -3.92 11.86
N HIS A 23 -3.98 -3.07 11.88
CA HIS A 23 -4.00 -1.91 12.77
C HIS A 23 -5.37 -1.85 13.44
N GLY A 24 -5.38 -1.98 14.77
CA GLY A 24 -6.61 -1.81 15.54
C GLY A 24 -7.08 -0.35 15.48
N ARG A 25 -8.39 -0.15 15.33
CA ARG A 25 -9.08 1.08 15.72
C ARG A 25 -10.37 0.69 16.44
N PHE A 26 -10.56 1.18 17.65
CA PHE A 26 -11.82 1.05 18.39
C PHE A 26 -12.85 2.01 17.80
N VAL A 27 -14.06 1.50 17.52
CA VAL A 27 -15.23 2.16 16.86
C VAL A 27 -15.70 3.48 17.49
N ASP A 28 -16.87 3.61 18.13
CA ASP A 28 -17.98 2.69 18.49
C ASP A 28 -17.73 1.56 19.52
N GLY A 29 -16.54 1.48 20.12
CA GLY A 29 -16.26 0.50 21.20
C GLY A 29 -16.09 -0.95 20.72
N ARG A 30 -16.37 -1.25 19.44
CA ARG A 30 -15.98 -2.53 18.82
C ARG A 30 -14.57 -2.43 18.26
N SER A 31 -13.76 -3.45 18.51
CA SER A 31 -12.44 -3.57 17.89
C SER A 31 -12.58 -4.00 16.44
N HIS A 32 -12.44 -3.04 15.52
CA HIS A 32 -12.42 -3.34 14.09
C HIS A 32 -10.99 -3.78 13.70
N HIS A 33 -10.73 -5.08 13.83
CA HIS A 33 -9.48 -5.71 13.41
C HIS A 33 -9.41 -5.83 11.89
N MET A 34 -9.15 -4.71 11.21
CA MET A 34 -8.93 -4.71 9.77
C MET A 34 -7.48 -5.10 9.48
N ALA A 35 -7.31 -6.34 9.01
CA ALA A 35 -6.02 -6.88 8.59
C ALA A 35 -5.90 -6.83 7.06
N ILE A 36 -4.82 -6.22 6.57
CA ILE A 36 -4.40 -6.35 5.18
C ILE A 36 -3.55 -7.63 5.10
N PRO A 37 -3.89 -8.60 4.23
CA PRO A 37 -3.14 -9.85 4.15
C PRO A 37 -1.73 -9.64 3.62
N GLU A 38 -0.84 -10.58 3.96
CA GLU A 38 0.49 -10.68 3.37
C GLU A 38 0.41 -10.75 1.83
N GLY A 39 1.43 -10.22 1.16
CA GLY A 39 1.52 -10.20 -0.29
C GLY A 39 0.62 -9.17 -0.98
N LYS A 40 -0.28 -8.49 -0.25
CA LYS A 40 -1.13 -7.45 -0.85
C LYS A 40 -0.27 -6.28 -1.35
N ILE A 41 -0.56 -5.83 -2.57
CA ILE A 41 0.03 -4.63 -3.16
C ILE A 41 -0.74 -3.39 -2.67
N LEU A 42 0.02 -2.37 -2.29
CA LEU A 42 -0.44 -1.12 -1.69
C LEU A 42 0.30 0.06 -2.30
N THR A 43 -0.29 1.26 -2.24
CA THR A 43 0.39 2.53 -2.59
C THR A 43 0.74 3.30 -1.34
N VAL A 44 1.99 3.76 -1.20
CA VAL A 44 2.36 4.70 -0.12
C VAL A 44 1.77 6.07 -0.44
N THR A 45 0.91 6.60 0.44
CA THR A 45 0.30 7.92 0.27
C THR A 45 0.90 9.00 1.18
N HIS A 46 1.58 8.61 2.27
CA HIS A 46 2.21 9.55 3.19
C HIS A 46 3.36 8.87 3.96
N SER A 47 4.32 9.66 4.44
CA SER A 47 5.50 9.16 5.15
C SER A 47 5.91 10.13 6.27
N TRP A 48 5.68 9.76 7.53
CA TRP A 48 6.06 10.58 8.69
C TRP A 48 6.58 9.69 9.82
N ASN A 49 5.69 9.26 10.73
CA ASN A 49 5.99 8.26 11.77
C ASN A 49 5.62 6.87 11.22
N GLY A 50 6.42 6.40 10.27
CA GLY A 50 6.13 5.24 9.43
C GLY A 50 5.41 5.61 8.13
N LEU A 51 5.08 4.59 7.35
CA LEU A 51 4.38 4.70 6.07
C LEU A 51 2.87 4.66 6.27
N THR A 52 2.15 5.47 5.50
CA THR A 52 0.71 5.33 5.28
C THR A 52 0.49 4.68 3.94
N LEU A 53 -0.19 3.54 3.95
CA LEU A 53 -0.45 2.71 2.78
C LEU A 53 -1.94 2.69 2.46
N ARG A 54 -2.28 2.75 1.18
CA ARG A 54 -3.64 2.68 0.64
C ARG A 54 -3.80 1.46 -0.24
N THR A 55 -4.90 0.73 -0.10
CA THR A 55 -5.27 -0.34 -1.06
C THR A 55 -5.78 0.25 -2.37
N ASP A 56 -5.66 -0.53 -3.44
CA ASP A 56 -6.54 -0.37 -4.59
C ASP A 56 -8.03 -0.47 -4.16
N PRO A 57 -8.98 0.15 -4.89
CA PRO A 57 -10.40 0.00 -4.60
C PRO A 57 -10.83 -1.47 -4.71
N CYS A 58 -11.69 -1.92 -3.80
CA CYS A 58 -12.30 -3.24 -3.87
C CYS A 58 -13.11 -3.37 -5.19
N PRO A 59 -12.89 -4.41 -6.02
CA PRO A 59 -13.61 -4.57 -7.28
C PRO A 59 -15.12 -4.81 -7.10
N SER A 60 -15.56 -5.27 -5.91
CA SER A 60 -16.97 -5.53 -5.61
C SER A 60 -17.72 -4.32 -5.06
N CYS A 61 -17.06 -3.40 -4.33
CA CYS A 61 -17.75 -2.32 -3.60
C CYS A 61 -17.03 -0.96 -3.64
N GLY A 62 -15.93 -0.81 -4.38
CA GLY A 62 -15.18 0.44 -4.55
C GLY A 62 -14.38 0.92 -3.32
N VAL A 63 -14.64 0.37 -2.13
CA VAL A 63 -14.01 0.78 -0.86
C VAL A 63 -12.48 0.69 -0.93
N ARG A 64 -11.81 1.72 -0.40
CA ARG A 64 -10.34 1.81 -0.28
C ARG A 64 -9.96 1.84 1.20
N LEU A 65 -9.00 1.01 1.58
CA LEU A 65 -8.53 0.94 2.96
C LEU A 65 -7.23 1.74 3.11
N PHE A 66 -7.06 2.35 4.28
CA PHE A 66 -5.84 3.06 4.66
C PHE A 66 -5.30 2.46 5.96
N ILE A 67 -4.01 2.15 5.97
CA ILE A 67 -3.26 1.78 7.17
C ILE A 67 -2.15 2.80 7.39
N THR A 68 -1.87 3.16 8.63
CA THR A 68 -0.85 4.15 9.01
C THR A 68 0.22 3.51 9.87
N ARG A 69 1.35 4.19 10.04
CA ARG A 69 2.47 3.78 10.92
C ARG A 69 3.10 2.42 10.56
N VAL A 70 2.98 1.98 9.31
CA VAL A 70 3.61 0.74 8.85
C VAL A 70 5.13 0.92 8.77
N SER A 71 5.91 -0.07 9.22
CA SER A 71 7.36 -0.02 9.13
C SER A 71 7.83 -0.27 7.70
N GLU A 72 8.91 0.39 7.29
CA GLU A 72 9.60 0.11 6.02
C GLU A 72 10.27 -1.27 5.96
N HIS A 73 10.32 -1.98 7.10
CA HIS A 73 10.74 -3.38 7.19
C HIS A 73 9.59 -4.37 6.93
N ASP A 74 8.34 -3.93 7.07
CA ASP A 74 7.13 -4.76 6.86
C ASP A 74 6.67 -4.78 5.40
N VAL A 75 7.38 -4.07 4.53
CA VAL A 75 7.04 -3.90 3.12
C VAL A 75 8.25 -4.01 2.21
N GLU A 76 8.01 -4.55 1.02
CA GLU A 76 8.95 -4.60 -0.09
C GLU A 76 8.58 -3.54 -1.13
N LEU A 77 9.57 -2.80 -1.63
CA LEU A 77 9.37 -1.82 -2.71
C LEU A 77 9.25 -2.55 -4.05
N LEU A 78 8.13 -2.35 -4.75
CA LEU A 78 7.94 -2.88 -6.09
C LEU A 78 8.55 -1.93 -7.14
N PRO A 79 8.94 -2.44 -8.32
CA PRO A 79 9.32 -1.58 -9.43
C PRO A 79 8.18 -0.62 -9.80
N ILE A 80 8.54 0.59 -10.24
CA ILE A 80 7.59 1.39 -11.02
C ILE A 80 7.46 0.64 -12.33
N ILE A 81 6.32 -0.03 -12.52
CA ILE A 81 5.89 -0.51 -13.82
C ILE A 81 5.35 0.73 -14.52
N ASP A 82 6.10 1.28 -15.46
CA ASP A 82 5.60 2.37 -16.28
C ASP A 82 4.50 1.80 -17.19
N GLN A 83 3.30 2.42 -17.17
CA GLN A 83 2.17 1.91 -17.93
C GLN A 83 2.36 2.07 -19.45
N SER A 84 3.38 2.81 -19.91
CA SER A 84 3.75 2.89 -21.33
C SER A 84 4.50 1.66 -21.85
N GLU A 85 5.10 0.83 -20.99
CA GLU A 85 5.74 -0.43 -21.43
C GLU A 85 4.72 -1.56 -21.68
N TYR A 86 3.49 -1.45 -21.14
CA TYR A 86 2.37 -2.29 -21.54
C TYR A 86 1.70 -1.76 -22.81
N GLY A 87 2.44 -1.86 -23.92
CA GLY A 87 1.94 -1.64 -25.28
C GLY A 87 0.92 -2.71 -25.70
N GLY A 88 -0.28 -2.65 -25.14
CA GLY A 88 -1.43 -3.46 -25.56
C GLY A 88 -2.09 -2.87 -26.81
N PRO A 89 -2.27 -3.62 -27.91
CA PRO A 89 -2.71 -3.08 -29.18
C PRO A 89 -4.23 -2.88 -29.23
N HIS A 90 -4.71 -1.76 -28.70
CA HIS A 90 -6.08 -1.27 -28.92
C HIS A 90 -6.11 0.12 -29.56
N ALA A 91 -5.36 0.25 -30.66
CA ALA A 91 -5.70 1.16 -31.73
C ALA A 91 -6.55 0.39 -32.77
N ARG A 92 -7.88 0.55 -32.70
CA ARG A 92 -8.87 0.39 -33.79
C ARG A 92 -10.25 0.81 -33.28
#